data_AF-A0A6J7ZG12-F1
#
_entry.id   AF-A0A6J7ZG12-F1
#
_cell.length_a   1.000
_cell.length_b   1.000
_cell.length_c   1.000
_cell.angle_alpha   90.00
_cell.angle_beta   90.00
_cell.angle_gamma   90.00
#
_symmetry.space_group_name_H-M   'P 1'
#
loop_
_entity.id
_entity.type
_entity.pdbx_description
1 polymer ?
#
loop_
_entity_poly.entity_id
_entity_poly.type
_entity_poly.pdbx_seq_one_letter_code
_entity_poly.pdbx_strand_id
1 'polypeptide(L)' 'MFYYPNRQQAIRIQQTLETLYKGIGGEYYYGESAWNYVTERTGIDLKAILQRIADQNTASDE' A
#
# COMPACT_ATOMS: atom_id res chain seq x y z
N MET A 1 2.84 -4.19 -2.07
CA MET A 1 3.86 -3.31 -1.45
C MET A 1 3.21 -2.01 -0.98
N PHE A 2 3.52 -1.50 0.22
CA PHE A 2 2.95 -0.25 0.73
C PHE A 2 3.57 1.05 0.15
N TYR A 3 4.20 0.95 -1.02
CA TYR A 3 4.97 2.03 -1.64
C TYR A 3 4.11 2.86 -2.59
N TYR A 4 4.21 4.20 -2.47
CA TYR A 4 3.58 5.17 -3.36
C TYR A 4 4.65 5.81 -4.25
N PRO A 5 4.76 5.40 -5.53
CA PRO A 5 5.77 5.95 -6.42
C PRO A 5 5.46 7.41 -6.80
N ASN A 6 6.37 8.32 -6.49
CA ASN A 6 6.26 9.73 -6.89
C ASN A 6 6.97 10.04 -8.22
N ARG A 7 7.90 9.17 -8.65
CA ARG A 7 8.62 9.33 -9.92
C ARG A 7 7.84 8.66 -11.05
N GLN A 8 7.69 9.36 -12.17
CA GLN A 8 7.00 8.85 -13.37
C GLN A 8 7.53 7.48 -13.83
N GLN A 9 8.85 7.29 -13.79
CA GLN A 9 9.45 5.98 -14.12
C GLN A 9 9.00 4.87 -13.16
N ALA A 10 8.97 5.15 -11.86
CA ALA A 10 8.55 4.17 -10.85
C ALA A 10 7.05 3.84 -10.98
N ILE A 11 6.21 4.84 -11.29
CA ILE A 11 4.78 4.63 -11.56
C ILE A 11 4.62 3.64 -12.73
N ARG A 12 5.32 3.86 -13.84
CA ARG A 12 5.26 2.96 -15.00
C ARG A 12 5.71 1.55 -14.66
N ILE A 13 6.78 1.39 -13.88
CA ILE A 13 7.25 0.07 -13.44
C ILE A 13 6.16 -0.66 -12.64
N GLN A 14 5.49 0.03 -11.69
CA GLN A 14 4.42 -0.57 -10.89
C GLN A 14 3.23 -1.01 -11.76
N GLN A 15 2.83 -0.18 -12.74
CA GLN A 15 1.74 -0.51 -13.68
C GLN A 15 2.09 -1.69 -14.58
N THR A 16 3.33 -1.77 -15.08
CA THR A 16 3.81 -2.90 -15.88
C THR A 16 3.79 -4.20 -15.07
N LEU A 17 4.27 -4.16 -13.82
CA LEU A 17 4.24 -5.33 -12.94
C LEU A 17 2.79 -5.75 -12.66
N GLU A 18 1.91 -4.80 -12.34
CA GLU A 18 0.49 -5.10 -12.12
C GLU A 18 -0.14 -5.82 -13.33
N THR A 19 0.11 -5.31 -14.53
CA THR A 19 -0.40 -5.91 -15.77
C THR A 19 0.14 -7.32 -15.99
N LEU A 20 1.45 -7.52 -15.77
CA LEU A 20 2.10 -8.80 -15.97
C LEU A 20 1.55 -9.88 -15.02
N TYR A 21 1.46 -9.57 -13.74
CA TYR A 21 0.98 -10.51 -12.73
C TYR A 21 -0.50 -10.84 -12.94
N LYS A 22 -1.35 -9.84 -13.19
CA LYS A 22 -2.77 -10.08 -13.48
C LYS A 22 -2.97 -10.86 -14.78
N GLY A 23 -2.13 -10.63 -15.79
CA GLY A 23 -2.18 -11.33 -17.08
C GLY A 23 -1.95 -12.84 -16.99
N ILE A 24 -1.25 -13.31 -15.94
CA ILE A 24 -1.03 -14.75 -15.69
C ILE A 24 -1.94 -15.33 -14.60
N GLY A 25 -2.97 -14.59 -14.19
CA GLY A 25 -3.88 -14.98 -13.10
C GLY A 25 -3.27 -14.83 -11.71
N GLY A 26 -2.18 -14.08 -11.57
CA GLY A 26 -1.58 -13.71 -10.29
C GLY A 26 -2.14 -12.38 -9.78
N GLU A 27 -1.77 -12.06 -8.54
CA GLU A 27 -2.21 -10.83 -7.86
C GLU A 27 -1.04 -9.87 -7.66
N TYR A 28 -1.29 -8.57 -7.82
CA TYR A 28 -0.30 -7.53 -7.59
C TYR A 28 -0.95 -6.28 -7.04
N TYR A 29 -0.53 -5.89 -5.83
CA TYR A 29 -1.08 -4.77 -5.10
C TYR A 29 0.02 -3.82 -4.66
N TYR A 30 -0.19 -2.52 -4.86
CA TYR A 30 0.75 -1.47 -4.45
C TYR A 30 0.02 -0.21 -3.99
N GLY A 31 0.67 0.59 -3.14
CA GLY A 31 0.04 1.79 -2.57
C GLY A 31 -1.26 1.45 -1.85
N GLU A 32 -2.35 2.11 -2.21
CA GLU A 32 -3.66 1.92 -1.55
C GLU A 32 -4.21 0.51 -1.71
N SER A 33 -4.05 -0.11 -2.88
CA SER A 33 -4.57 -1.47 -3.10
C SER A 33 -3.88 -2.50 -2.21
N ALA A 34 -2.63 -2.26 -1.81
CA ALA A 34 -1.93 -3.12 -0.87
C ALA A 34 -2.50 -3.02 0.54
N TRP A 35 -2.91 -1.84 0.99
CA TRP A 35 -3.59 -1.66 2.27
C TRP A 35 -4.97 -2.32 2.26
N ASN A 36 -5.74 -2.07 1.21
CA ASN A 36 -7.07 -2.68 1.04
C ASN A 36 -6.98 -4.21 1.05
N TYR A 37 -6.00 -4.79 0.34
CA TYR A 37 -5.79 -6.24 0.33
C TYR A 37 -5.58 -6.80 1.74
N VAL A 38 -4.80 -6.14 2.60
CA VAL A 38 -4.62 -6.58 3.99
C VAL A 38 -5.94 -6.51 4.75
N THR A 39 -6.65 -5.40 4.64
CA THR A 39 -7.95 -5.20 5.32
C THR A 39 -8.98 -6.24 4.87
N GLU A 40 -9.12 -6.47 3.58
CA GLU A 40 -10.05 -7.45 3.00
C GLU A 40 -9.68 -8.88 3.43
N ARG A 41 -8.38 -9.20 3.50
CA ARG A 41 -7.91 -10.54 3.82
C ARG A 41 -7.97 -10.87 5.31
N THR A 42 -7.81 -9.87 6.16
CA THR A 42 -7.62 -10.07 7.62
C THR A 42 -8.72 -9.46 8.47
N GLY A 43 -9.53 -8.56 7.92
CA GLY A 43 -10.47 -7.73 8.67
C GLY A 43 -9.81 -6.60 9.46
N ILE A 44 -8.50 -6.40 9.32
CA ILE A 44 -7.72 -5.44 10.10
C ILE A 44 -7.30 -4.26 9.22
N ASP A 45 -7.73 -3.04 9.58
CA ASP A 45 -7.23 -1.80 8.97
C ASP A 45 -5.87 -1.42 9.56
N LEU A 46 -4.83 -2.07 9.06
CA LEU A 46 -3.45 -1.84 9.49
C LEU A 46 -3.00 -0.40 9.24
N LYS A 47 -3.45 0.22 8.15
CA LYS A 47 -3.09 1.60 7.78
C LYS A 47 -3.58 2.58 8.84
N ALA A 48 -4.84 2.47 9.24
CA ALA A 48 -5.42 3.33 10.27
C ALA A 48 -4.73 3.15 11.64
N ILE A 49 -4.38 1.90 11.99
CA ILE A 49 -3.64 1.62 13.23
C ILE A 49 -2.29 2.33 13.23
N LEU A 50 -1.51 2.19 12.16
CA LEU A 50 -0.19 2.83 12.06
C LEU A 50 -0.29 4.35 12.04
N GLN A 51 -1.29 4.91 11.35
CA GLN A 51 -1.52 6.37 11.35
C GLN A 51 -1.81 6.88 12.76
N ARG A 52 -2.69 6.20 13.51
CA ARG A 52 -2.98 6.56 14.90
C ARG A 52 -1.74 6.54 15.79
N ILE A 53 -0.87 5.55 15.63
CA ILE A 53 0.39 5.46 16.38
C ILE A 53 1.32 6.62 16.01
N ALA A 54 1.44 6.94 14.73
CA ALA A 54 2.26 8.06 14.26
C ALA A 54 1.76 9.40 14.83
N ASP A 55 0.45 9.64 14.76
CA ASP A 55 -0.18 10.86 15.28
C ASP A 55 0.04 11.00 16.80
N GLN A 56 -0.08 9.90 17.55
CA GLN A 56 0.19 9.87 18.99
C GLN A 56 1.64 10.22 19.33
N ASN A 57 2.59 9.69 18.56
CA ASN A 57 4.01 9.96 18.79
C ASN A 57 4.37 11.41 18.45
N THR A 58 3.81 11.98 17.38
CA THR A 58 4.03 13.40 17.04
C THR A 58 3.47 14.32 18.13
N ALA A 59 2.31 14.01 18.70
CA ALA A 59 1.72 14.80 19.77
C ALA A 59 2.44 14.66 21.13
N SER A 60 3.22 13.60 21.35
CA SER A 60 4.00 13.41 22.58
C SER A 60 5.39 14.06 22.55
N ASP A 61 5.87 14.43 21.36
CA ASP A 61 7.16 15.13 21.16
C ASP A 61 7.01 16.67 21.21
N GLU A 62 5.78 17.19 21.33
CA GLU A 62 5.42 18.60 21.54
C GLU A 62 5.16 18.92 23.03
#